data_AF-A0A5D2GBZ9-F1
#
_entry.id   AF-A0A5D2GBZ9-F1
#
_cell.length_a   1.000
_cell.length_b   1.000
_cell.length_c   1.000
_cell.angle_alpha   90.00
_cell.angle_beta   90.00
_cell.angle_gamma   90.00
#
_symmetry.space_group_name_H-M   'P 1'
#
loop_
_entity.id
_entity.type
_entity.pdbx_description
1 polymer ?
#
loop_
_entity_poly.entity_id
_entity_poly.type
_entity_poly.pdbx_seq_one_letter_code
_entity_poly.pdbx_strand_id
1 'polypeptide(L)'
;MFKVVFSDIALVSALGVCGPALYWRFKRTLRFADSKFSCPPCICDCPQPLSLVKIAPWLANLSDTDCGRNDPDLKQEMEKQFIDLLTEELKLQEAVAEEHARHMNITFGEAKRVASQYQREAEKCIAATETCEGAREKAEALLIKERKLTTTWEHRAREMGWEGE
;
A
#
# COMPACT_ATOMS: atom_id res chain seq x y z
N MET A 1 -52.53 -26.13 7.77
CA MET A 1 -51.68 -26.50 6.61
C MET A 1 -51.26 -25.26 5.80
N PHE A 2 -52.19 -24.47 5.24
CA PHE A 2 -51.86 -23.26 4.46
C PHE A 2 -51.00 -22.22 5.20
N LYS A 3 -51.26 -21.93 6.47
CA LYS A 3 -50.47 -20.95 7.26
C LYS A 3 -48.98 -21.33 7.40
N VAL A 4 -48.67 -22.63 7.41
CA VAL A 4 -47.29 -23.13 7.56
C VAL A 4 -46.55 -22.93 6.23
N VAL A 5 -47.21 -23.30 5.12
CA VAL A 5 -46.67 -23.14 3.76
C VAL A 5 -46.37 -21.68 3.42
N PHE A 6 -47.23 -20.74 3.80
CA PHE A 6 -46.96 -19.31 3.59
C PHE A 6 -45.78 -18.79 4.42
N SER A 7 -45.59 -19.32 5.63
CA SER A 7 -44.45 -18.97 6.49
C SER A 7 -43.13 -19.47 5.90
N ASP A 8 -43.12 -20.68 5.35
CA ASP A 8 -41.92 -21.27 4.75
C ASP A 8 -41.49 -20.51 3.48
N ILE A 9 -42.45 -20.11 2.64
CA ILE A 9 -42.17 -19.32 1.43
C ILE A 9 -41.65 -17.92 1.79
N ALA A 10 -42.19 -17.30 2.84
CA ALA A 10 -41.73 -16.00 3.32
C ALA A 10 -40.27 -16.06 3.84
N LEU A 11 -39.90 -17.14 4.53
CA LEU A 11 -38.55 -17.33 5.05
C LEU A 11 -37.52 -17.54 3.92
N VAL A 12 -37.86 -18.36 2.92
CA VAL A 12 -36.98 -18.64 1.79
C VAL A 12 -36.80 -17.41 0.88
N SER A 13 -37.86 -16.64 0.65
CA SER A 13 -37.77 -15.40 -0.14
C SER A 13 -36.97 -14.30 0.55
N ALA A 14 -37.10 -14.16 1.88
CA ALA A 14 -36.29 -13.23 2.66
C ALA A 14 -34.78 -13.57 2.59
N LEU A 15 -34.42 -14.86 2.63
CA LEU A 15 -33.04 -15.31 2.48
C LEU A 15 -32.52 -15.14 1.04
N GLY A 16 -33.36 -15.34 0.03
CA GLY A 16 -33.00 -15.16 -1.38
C GLY A 16 -32.76 -13.70 -1.78
N VAL A 17 -33.50 -12.75 -1.20
CA VAL A 17 -33.38 -11.31 -1.50
C VAL A 17 -32.26 -10.65 -0.68
N CYS A 18 -32.13 -11.00 0.60
CA CYS A 18 -31.10 -10.43 1.47
C CYS A 18 -29.73 -11.12 1.32
N GLY A 19 -29.69 -12.38 0.88
CA GLY A 19 -28.46 -13.17 0.74
C GLY A 19 -27.38 -12.49 -0.11
N PRO A 20 -27.66 -12.05 -1.34
CA PRO A 20 -26.66 -11.41 -2.20
C PRO A 20 -26.12 -10.09 -1.63
N ALA A 21 -26.97 -9.28 -1.01
CA ALA A 21 -26.59 -7.99 -0.41
C ALA A 21 -25.75 -8.17 0.86
N LEU A 22 -26.11 -9.15 1.71
CA LEU A 22 -25.36 -9.49 2.91
C LEU A 22 -24.03 -10.16 2.56
N TYR A 23 -24.01 -11.06 1.56
CA TYR A 23 -22.78 -11.68 1.05
C TYR A 23 -21.81 -10.63 0.49
N TRP A 24 -22.30 -9.66 -0.29
CA TRP A 24 -21.46 -8.57 -0.78
C TRP A 24 -20.92 -7.69 0.34
N ARG A 25 -21.74 -7.35 1.36
CA ARG A 25 -21.27 -6.61 2.54
C ARG A 25 -20.20 -7.38 3.31
N PHE A 26 -20.44 -8.66 3.61
CA PHE A 26 -19.46 -9.50 4.32
C PHE A 26 -18.17 -9.69 3.53
N LYS A 27 -18.25 -9.92 2.21
CA LYS A 27 -17.08 -10.02 1.33
C LYS A 27 -16.29 -8.71 1.28
N ARG A 28 -16.96 -7.55 1.37
CA ARG A 28 -16.30 -6.25 1.46
C ARG A 28 -15.59 -6.07 2.80
N THR A 29 -16.24 -6.40 3.92
CA THR A 29 -15.65 -6.31 5.26
C THR A 29 -14.44 -7.26 5.43
N LEU A 30 -14.51 -8.47 4.86
CA LEU A 30 -13.38 -9.41 4.87
C LEU A 30 -12.24 -8.95 3.95
N ARG A 31 -12.55 -8.38 2.76
CA ARG A 31 -11.52 -7.76 1.91
C ARG A 31 -10.88 -6.53 2.56
N PHE A 32 -11.61 -5.78 3.39
CA PHE A 32 -11.06 -4.65 4.15
C PHE A 32 -10.15 -5.07 5.32
N ALA A 33 -10.33 -6.27 5.87
CA ALA A 33 -9.43 -6.84 6.87
C ALA A 33 -8.09 -7.27 6.25
N ASP A 34 -8.11 -7.76 5.00
CA ASP A 34 -6.90 -8.17 4.25
C ASP A 34 -6.27 -7.04 3.42
N SER A 35 -7.01 -6.00 3.05
CA SER A 35 -6.45 -4.83 2.35
C SER A 35 -5.89 -3.81 3.34
N LYS A 36 -4.95 -4.24 4.19
CA LYS A 36 -3.86 -3.34 4.51
C LYS A 36 -3.12 -3.17 3.19
N PHE A 37 -3.28 -2.02 2.53
CA PHE A 37 -2.28 -1.51 1.59
C PHE A 37 -0.97 -1.21 2.35
N SER A 38 -0.49 -2.18 3.13
CA SER A 38 0.83 -2.15 3.70
C SER A 38 1.75 -2.34 2.53
N CYS A 39 2.57 -1.32 2.29
CA CYS A 39 3.73 -1.48 1.43
C CYS A 39 4.47 -2.76 1.86
N PRO A 40 4.97 -3.56 0.91
CA PRO A 40 5.83 -4.69 1.25
C PRO A 40 6.95 -4.20 2.17
N PRO A 41 7.41 -5.04 3.11
CA PRO A 41 8.50 -4.67 4.01
C PRO A 41 9.66 -4.17 3.16
N CYS A 42 10.13 -2.96 3.45
CA CYS A 42 11.30 -2.40 2.78
C CYS A 42 12.50 -3.29 3.12
N ILE A 43 13.05 -3.94 2.10
CA ILE A 43 14.36 -4.58 2.19
C ILE A 43 15.35 -3.43 2.14
N CYS A 44 15.76 -2.99 3.33
CA CYS A 44 16.78 -1.97 3.47
C CYS A 44 18.13 -2.67 3.65
N ASP A 45 19.09 -2.40 2.77
CA ASP A 45 20.49 -2.77 2.97
C ASP A 45 21.11 -1.82 4.00
N CYS A 46 20.66 -1.90 5.25
CA CYS A 46 21.23 -1.08 6.31
C CYS A 46 22.69 -1.50 6.57
N PRO A 47 23.61 -0.54 6.75
CA PRO A 47 24.99 -0.86 7.12
C PRO A 47 24.99 -1.68 8.42
N GLN A 48 25.71 -2.80 8.42
CA GLN A 48 25.78 -3.69 9.59
C GLN A 48 26.45 -2.99 10.78
N PRO A 49 25.99 -3.24 12.03
CA PRO A 49 26.60 -2.66 13.21
C PRO A 49 28.07 -3.09 13.34
N LEU A 50 28.94 -2.12 13.60
CA LEU A 50 30.39 -2.28 13.71
C LEU A 50 30.73 -3.23 14.87
N SER A 51 31.15 -4.44 14.55
CA SER A 51 31.76 -5.35 15.52
C SER A 51 33.14 -5.75 15.02
N LEU A 52 34.14 -5.60 15.88
CA LEU A 52 35.55 -5.92 15.60
C LEU A 52 35.72 -7.37 15.11
N VAL A 53 34.88 -8.28 15.64
CA VAL A 53 34.78 -9.69 15.26
C VAL A 53 34.35 -9.89 13.79
N LYS A 54 33.61 -8.95 13.21
CA LYS A 54 33.11 -9.03 11.83
C LYS A 54 33.99 -8.28 10.84
N ILE A 55 34.61 -7.19 11.29
CA ILE A 55 35.59 -6.41 10.51
C ILE A 55 36.83 -7.27 10.26
N ALA A 56 37.24 -8.07 11.25
CA ALA A 56 38.39 -8.94 11.12
C ALA A 56 38.22 -10.25 11.92
N PRO A 57 37.47 -11.24 11.38
CA PRO A 57 37.25 -12.54 12.02
C PRO A 57 38.54 -13.31 12.29
N TRP A 58 39.57 -13.06 11.47
CA TRP A 58 40.91 -13.62 11.61
C TRP A 58 41.63 -13.18 12.91
N LEU A 59 41.28 -12.04 13.50
CA LEU A 59 41.88 -11.57 14.75
C LEU A 59 41.48 -12.38 15.98
N ALA A 60 40.24 -12.91 15.97
CA ALA A 60 39.81 -13.83 17.02
C ALA A 60 40.66 -15.11 17.03
N ASN A 61 41.29 -15.45 15.90
CA ASN A 61 42.09 -16.66 15.70
C ASN A 61 43.62 -16.40 15.70
N LEU A 62 44.07 -15.17 15.45
CA LEU A 62 45.52 -14.85 15.38
C LEU A 62 46.18 -14.77 16.75
N SER A 63 45.40 -14.56 17.81
CA SER A 63 45.86 -14.73 19.20
C SER A 63 46.46 -16.12 19.46
N ASP A 64 46.16 -17.11 18.62
CA ASP A 64 46.53 -18.52 18.79
C ASP A 64 47.73 -18.98 17.92
N THR A 65 48.20 -18.15 16.96
CA THR A 65 49.35 -18.53 16.11
C THR A 65 50.62 -17.78 16.54
N ASP A 66 51.53 -18.51 17.18
CA ASP A 66 52.80 -18.07 17.79
C ASP A 66 53.91 -17.73 16.77
N CYS A 67 53.66 -16.76 15.89
CA CYS A 67 54.67 -16.28 14.94
C CYS A 67 55.27 -14.94 15.40
N GLY A 68 56.59 -14.88 15.64
CA GLY A 68 57.32 -13.63 15.89
C GLY A 68 57.28 -13.09 17.32
N ARG A 69 56.71 -13.81 18.30
CA ARG A 69 56.58 -13.34 19.70
C ARG A 69 57.93 -13.07 20.40
N ASN A 70 58.99 -13.74 19.96
CA ASN A 70 60.32 -13.67 20.57
C ASN A 70 61.20 -12.53 20.00
N ASP A 71 60.75 -11.86 18.94
CA ASP A 71 61.46 -10.73 18.33
C ASP A 71 60.63 -9.44 18.54
N PRO A 72 61.08 -8.53 19.42
CA PRO A 72 60.32 -7.33 19.77
C PRO A 72 60.17 -6.35 18.60
N ASP A 73 61.14 -6.31 17.68
CA ASP A 73 61.13 -5.38 16.54
C ASP A 73 60.11 -5.86 15.48
N LEU A 74 60.10 -7.16 15.18
CA LEU A 74 59.13 -7.76 14.26
C LEU A 74 57.69 -7.63 14.77
N LYS A 75 57.47 -7.80 16.08
CA LYS A 75 56.16 -7.63 16.71
C LYS A 75 55.64 -6.19 16.56
N GLN A 76 56.51 -5.21 16.76
CA GLN A 76 56.15 -3.79 16.66
C GLN A 76 55.80 -3.38 15.22
N GLU A 77 56.55 -3.87 14.22
CA GLU A 77 56.26 -3.62 12.81
C GLU A 77 54.93 -4.24 12.36
N MET A 78 54.65 -5.48 12.78
CA MET A 78 53.38 -6.15 12.49
C MET A 78 52.19 -5.42 13.13
N GLU A 79 52.31 -4.99 14.38
CA GLU A 79 51.26 -4.22 15.06
C GLU A 79 50.98 -2.89 14.35
N LYS A 80 52.03 -2.22 13.86
CA LYS A 80 51.90 -0.97 13.10
C LYS A 80 51.19 -1.16 11.77
N GLN A 81 51.59 -2.15 10.97
CA GLN A 81 50.93 -2.47 9.69
C GLN A 81 49.46 -2.88 9.90
N PHE A 82 49.19 -3.56 11.01
CA PHE A 82 47.85 -3.98 11.38
C PHE A 82 46.94 -2.80 11.75
N ILE A 83 47.43 -1.87 12.58
CA ILE A 83 46.69 -0.64 12.92
C ILE A 83 46.41 0.19 11.65
N ASP A 84 47.35 0.26 10.72
CA ASP A 84 47.19 0.96 9.45
C ASP A 84 46.05 0.34 8.61
N LEU A 85 46.05 -0.99 8.44
CA LEU A 85 45.00 -1.71 7.71
C LEU A 85 43.61 -1.55 8.36
N LEU A 86 43.51 -1.63 9.69
CA LEU A 86 42.25 -1.36 10.40
C LEU A 86 41.77 0.07 10.19
N THR A 87 42.69 1.03 10.15
CA THR A 87 42.38 2.44 9.93
C THR A 87 41.85 2.65 8.51
N GLU A 88 42.42 1.98 7.51
CA GLU A 88 41.93 2.00 6.13
C GLU A 88 40.53 1.39 5.99
N GLU A 89 40.29 0.22 6.61
CA GLU A 89 38.98 -0.45 6.58
C GLU A 89 37.90 0.43 7.25
N LEU A 90 38.21 1.05 8.40
CA LEU A 90 37.28 1.98 9.06
C LEU A 90 36.95 3.19 8.19
N LYS A 91 37.96 3.80 7.53
CA LYS A 91 37.76 4.91 6.60
C LYS A 91 36.91 4.50 5.39
N LEU A 92 37.14 3.29 4.86
CA LEU A 92 36.36 2.77 3.74
C LEU A 92 34.90 2.59 4.15
N GLN A 93 34.64 2.03 5.33
CA GLN A 93 33.28 1.84 5.83
C GLN A 93 32.56 3.16 6.10
N GLU A 94 33.24 4.17 6.61
CA GLU A 94 32.68 5.52 6.77
C GLU A 94 32.25 6.10 5.41
N ALA A 95 33.11 5.99 4.38
CA ALA A 95 32.80 6.46 3.03
C ALA A 95 31.62 5.71 2.40
N VAL A 96 31.57 4.38 2.56
CA VAL A 96 30.45 3.56 2.07
C VAL A 96 29.15 3.90 2.80
N ALA A 97 29.19 4.09 4.12
CA ALA A 97 28.02 4.47 4.89
C ALA A 97 27.49 5.86 4.48
N GLU A 98 28.38 6.82 4.22
CA GLU A 98 28.00 8.15 3.75
C GLU A 98 27.39 8.10 2.35
N GLU A 99 27.99 7.38 1.41
CA GLU A 99 27.47 7.20 0.05
C GLU A 99 26.10 6.53 0.07
N HIS A 100 25.95 5.44 0.83
CA HIS A 100 24.69 4.73 0.95
C HIS A 100 23.59 5.62 1.56
N ALA A 101 23.92 6.42 2.58
CA ALA A 101 22.98 7.37 3.17
C ALA A 101 22.57 8.47 2.18
N ARG A 102 23.51 8.98 1.38
CA ARG A 102 23.22 9.96 0.31
C ARG A 102 22.31 9.35 -0.76
N HIS A 103 22.62 8.14 -1.24
CA HIS A 103 21.83 7.44 -2.23
C HIS A 103 20.40 7.18 -1.72
N MET A 104 20.27 6.65 -0.50
CA MET A 104 18.98 6.43 0.15
C MET A 104 18.15 7.72 0.25
N ASN A 105 18.76 8.84 0.67
CA ASN A 105 18.05 10.11 0.80
C ASN A 105 17.53 10.63 -0.56
N ILE A 106 18.30 10.46 -1.63
CA ILE A 106 17.89 10.83 -3.00
C ILE A 106 16.71 9.97 -3.43
N THR A 107 16.85 8.64 -3.38
CA THR A 107 15.80 7.69 -3.79
C THR A 107 14.52 7.88 -2.97
N PHE A 108 14.65 8.10 -1.65
CA PHE A 108 13.52 8.36 -0.78
C PHE A 108 12.82 9.68 -1.13
N GLY A 109 13.58 10.74 -1.40
CA GLY A 109 13.06 12.03 -1.84
C GLY A 109 12.26 11.91 -3.15
N GLU A 110 12.79 11.16 -4.12
CA GLU A 110 12.12 10.90 -5.39
C GLU A 110 10.83 10.08 -5.21
N ALA A 111 10.89 9.01 -4.42
CA ALA A 111 9.71 8.19 -4.11
C ALA A 111 8.61 9.03 -3.45
N LYS A 112 8.97 9.89 -2.49
CA LYS A 112 8.03 10.82 -1.84
C LYS A 112 7.43 11.81 -2.84
N ARG A 113 8.25 12.36 -3.75
CA ARG A 113 7.77 13.27 -4.80
C ARG A 113 6.75 12.57 -5.69
N VAL A 114 7.06 11.37 -6.17
CA VAL A 114 6.15 10.58 -7.03
C VAL A 114 4.86 10.24 -6.28
N ALA A 115 4.94 9.78 -5.03
CA ALA A 115 3.76 9.53 -4.20
C ALA A 115 2.88 10.77 -4.04
N SER A 116 3.49 11.94 -3.80
CA SER A 116 2.77 13.21 -3.68
C SER A 116 2.08 13.64 -4.98
N GLN A 117 2.68 13.34 -6.13
CA GLN A 117 2.07 13.60 -7.43
C GLN A 117 0.85 12.71 -7.66
N TYR A 118 0.97 11.41 -7.40
CA TYR A 118 -0.15 10.48 -7.50
C TYR A 118 -1.30 10.86 -6.57
N GLN A 119 -1.00 11.28 -5.34
CA GLN A 119 -2.02 11.72 -4.41
C GLN A 119 -2.81 12.92 -4.96
N ARG A 120 -2.12 13.93 -5.51
CA ARG A 120 -2.78 15.11 -6.11
C ARG A 120 -3.64 14.74 -7.31
N GLU A 121 -3.17 13.85 -8.18
CA GLU A 121 -3.97 13.39 -9.32
C GLU A 121 -5.18 12.56 -8.88
N ALA A 122 -5.04 11.75 -7.83
CA ALA A 122 -6.16 11.02 -7.24
C ALA A 122 -7.21 11.99 -6.66
N GLU A 123 -6.79 13.04 -5.95
CA GLU A 123 -7.69 14.07 -5.42
C GLU A 123 -8.45 14.80 -6.54
N LYS A 124 -7.78 15.13 -7.67
CA LYS A 124 -8.44 15.70 -8.85
C LYS A 124 -9.50 14.76 -9.44
N CYS A 125 -9.18 13.48 -9.57
CA CYS A 125 -10.10 12.46 -10.07
C CYS A 125 -11.33 12.32 -9.16
N ILE A 126 -11.13 12.31 -7.84
CA ILE A 126 -12.20 12.26 -6.85
C ILE A 126 -13.12 13.48 -7.02
N ALA A 127 -12.57 14.69 -7.07
CA ALA A 127 -13.36 15.92 -7.22
C ALA A 127 -14.17 15.95 -8.54
N ALA A 128 -13.56 15.50 -9.65
CA ALA A 128 -14.24 15.38 -10.93
C ALA A 128 -15.38 14.36 -10.86
N THR A 129 -15.13 13.20 -10.25
CA THR A 129 -16.13 12.14 -10.08
C THR A 129 -17.30 12.61 -9.24
N GLU A 130 -17.05 13.28 -8.12
CA GLU A 130 -18.10 13.85 -7.26
C GLU A 130 -18.97 14.87 -8.03
N THR A 131 -18.34 15.72 -8.85
CA THR A 131 -19.05 16.70 -9.68
C THR A 131 -19.94 16.01 -10.73
N CYS A 132 -19.40 15.00 -11.42
CA CYS A 132 -20.15 14.23 -12.42
C CYS A 132 -21.32 13.47 -11.80
N GLU A 133 -21.10 12.80 -10.67
CA GLU A 133 -22.15 12.08 -9.96
C GLU A 133 -23.23 13.02 -9.43
N GLY A 134 -22.85 14.16 -8.85
CA GLY A 134 -23.81 15.17 -8.43
C GLY A 134 -24.65 15.74 -9.58
N ALA A 135 -24.07 15.87 -10.79
CA ALA A 135 -24.82 16.26 -11.99
C ALA A 135 -25.76 15.14 -12.47
N ARG A 136 -25.31 13.89 -12.46
CA ARG A 136 -26.12 12.70 -12.80
C ARG A 136 -27.35 12.61 -11.89
N GLU A 137 -27.16 12.71 -10.57
CA GLU A 137 -28.26 12.63 -9.60
C GLU A 137 -29.31 13.74 -9.82
N LYS A 138 -28.86 14.97 -10.12
CA LYS A 138 -29.76 16.08 -10.46
C LYS A 138 -30.54 15.82 -11.76
N ALA A 139 -29.86 15.31 -12.79
CA ALA A 139 -30.49 14.98 -14.05
C ALA A 139 -31.53 13.86 -13.88
N GLU A 140 -31.21 12.81 -13.12
CA GLU A 140 -32.15 11.73 -12.79
C GLU A 140 -33.37 12.25 -12.03
N ALA A 141 -33.18 13.14 -11.06
CA ALA A 141 -34.28 13.74 -10.31
C ALA A 141 -35.21 14.59 -11.21
N LEU A 142 -34.66 15.34 -12.17
CA LEU A 142 -35.45 16.09 -13.15
C LEU A 142 -36.16 15.17 -14.13
N LEU A 143 -35.48 14.15 -14.66
CA LEU A 143 -36.08 13.17 -15.56
C LEU A 143 -37.26 12.43 -14.92
N ILE A 144 -37.18 12.11 -13.62
CA ILE A 144 -38.30 11.49 -12.89
C ILE A 144 -39.51 12.44 -12.84
N LYS A 145 -39.29 13.74 -12.64
CA LYS A 145 -40.38 14.74 -12.61
C LYS A 145 -41.01 14.89 -13.98
N GLU A 146 -40.19 15.06 -15.02
CA GLU A 146 -40.65 15.16 -16.40
C GLU A 146 -41.45 13.93 -16.81
N ARG A 147 -40.94 12.71 -16.53
CA ARG A 147 -41.66 11.47 -16.84
C ARG A 147 -43.04 11.43 -16.21
N LYS A 148 -43.19 11.86 -14.94
CA LYS A 148 -44.51 11.90 -14.26
C LYS A 148 -45.47 12.88 -14.94
N LEU A 149 -44.97 14.04 -15.37
CA LEU A 149 -45.77 15.01 -16.12
C LEU A 149 -46.16 14.41 -17.47
N THR A 150 -45.20 13.89 -18.23
CA THR A 150 -45.44 13.26 -19.53
C THR A 150 -46.48 12.14 -19.44
N THR A 151 -46.40 11.25 -18.45
CA THR A 151 -47.42 10.20 -18.24
C THR A 151 -48.81 10.76 -17.97
N THR A 152 -48.90 11.90 -17.27
CA THR A 152 -50.19 12.57 -17.00
C THR A 152 -50.77 13.18 -18.28
N TRP A 153 -49.92 13.81 -19.09
CA TRP A 153 -50.32 14.36 -20.39
C TRP A 153 -50.74 13.26 -21.37
N GLU A 154 -50.00 12.16 -21.40
CA GLU A 154 -50.31 11.00 -22.24
C GLU A 154 -51.67 10.41 -21.89
N HIS A 155 -51.96 10.22 -20.59
CA HIS A 155 -53.26 9.73 -20.13
C HIS A 155 -54.41 10.61 -20.62
N ARG A 156 -54.29 11.93 -20.46
CA ARG A 156 -55.30 12.89 -20.92
C ARG A 156 -55.47 12.89 -22.43
N ALA A 157 -54.38 12.76 -23.18
CA ALA A 157 -54.45 12.65 -24.64
C ALA A 157 -55.23 11.39 -25.06
N ARG A 158 -54.99 10.25 -24.39
CA ARG A 158 -55.74 9.00 -24.63
C ARG A 158 -57.23 9.14 -24.32
N GLU A 159 -57.59 9.83 -23.23
CA GLU A 159 -59.01 10.14 -22.92
C GLU A 159 -59.69 10.97 -24.02
N MET A 160 -58.93 11.77 -24.76
CA MET A 160 -59.40 12.60 -25.88
C MET A 160 -59.32 11.88 -27.23
N GLY A 161 -59.06 10.57 -27.24
CA GLY A 161 -59.04 9.75 -28.46
C GLY A 161 -57.71 9.74 -29.23
N TRP A 162 -56.61 10.17 -28.61
CA TRP A 162 -55.28 10.00 -29.20
C TRP A 162 -54.79 8.56 -28.99
N GLU A 163 -54.50 7.84 -30.08
CA GLU A 163 -54.12 6.42 -30.03
C GLU A 163 -52.61 6.18 -29.81
N GLY A 164 -51.79 7.22 -29.94
CA GLY A 164 -50.33 7.10 -29.93
C GLY A 164 -49.73 7.34 -31.31
N GLU A 165 -48.41 7.19 -31.40
CA GLU A 165 -47.66 7.03 -32.66
C GLU A 165 -47.21 5.57 -32.80
#